data_AF-A0A2A4RPE7-F1
#
_entry.id   AF-A0A2A4RPE7-F1
#
_cell.length_a   1.000
_cell.length_b   1.000
_cell.length_c   1.000
_cell.angle_alpha   90.00
_cell.angle_beta   90.00
_cell.angle_gamma   90.00
#
_symmetry.space_group_name_H-M   'P 1'
#
loop_
_entity.id
_entity.type
_entity.pdbx_description
1 polymer ?
#
loop_
_entity_poly.entity_id
_entity_poly.type
_entity_poly.pdbx_seq_one_letter_code
_entity_poly.pdbx_strand_id
1 'polypeptide(L)'
;MATGADPSEHGMISNVWFDRETGKLNYNIEDPRYHILSKGADIDEDTEIDTSQKLASTDGRSPANIMVTTFSDELNLKQNGKAKIFGVSVKDRGAVALAGHTGKAFWFSKKMASLLQVRIITMRIQNGQRSGIVKNILQKCLEVSLGTC
;
A
#
# COMPACT_ATOMS: atom_id res chain seq x y z
N MET A 1 3.71 -5.46 11.60
CA MET A 1 5.17 -5.75 11.52
C MET A 1 5.96 -4.59 10.92
N ALA A 2 5.70 -4.16 9.68
CA ALA A 2 6.50 -3.10 9.02
C ALA A 2 6.48 -1.73 9.71
N THR A 3 5.45 -1.45 10.49
CA THR A 3 5.20 -0.16 11.14
C THR A 3 5.69 -0.08 12.59
N GLY A 4 5.96 -1.22 13.23
CA GLY A 4 6.23 -1.28 14.68
C GLY A 4 5.06 -0.84 15.58
N ALA A 5 3.91 -0.50 15.02
CA ALA A 5 2.72 -0.01 15.72
C ALA A 5 1.67 -1.11 15.89
N ASP A 6 0.74 -0.92 16.83
CA ASP A 6 -0.43 -1.79 17.01
C ASP A 6 -1.53 -1.50 15.98
N PRO A 7 -2.45 -2.45 15.72
CA PRO A 7 -3.57 -2.25 14.78
C PRO A 7 -4.45 -1.05 15.08
N SER A 8 -4.58 -0.66 16.36
CA SER A 8 -5.28 0.55 16.77
C SER A 8 -4.62 1.83 16.25
N GLU A 9 -3.30 1.82 16.08
CA GLU A 9 -2.50 2.97 15.66
C GLU A 9 -2.32 3.00 14.14
N HIS A 10 -1.97 1.86 13.52
CA HIS A 10 -1.69 1.83 12.08
C HIS A 10 -2.93 1.67 11.20
N GLY A 11 -4.11 1.36 11.77
CA GLY A 11 -5.40 1.36 11.07
C GLY A 11 -5.76 0.09 10.30
N MET A 12 -4.84 -0.88 10.20
CA MET A 12 -5.07 -2.13 9.43
C MET A 12 -5.55 -3.25 10.35
N ILE A 13 -6.82 -3.19 10.72
CA ILE A 13 -7.43 -4.08 11.72
C ILE A 13 -7.92 -5.42 11.17
N SER A 14 -8.13 -5.53 9.86
CA SER A 14 -8.66 -6.71 9.18
C SER A 14 -8.23 -6.75 7.71
N ASN A 15 -8.41 -7.89 7.04
CA ASN A 15 -8.27 -7.98 5.58
C ASN A 15 -9.45 -7.30 4.86
N VAL A 16 -10.63 -7.34 5.47
CA VAL A 16 -11.85 -6.73 4.95
C VAL A 16 -12.58 -6.09 6.13
N TRP A 17 -13.04 -4.86 5.98
CA TRP A 17 -13.90 -4.20 6.96
C TRP A 17 -15.09 -3.55 6.29
N PHE A 18 -16.16 -3.39 7.06
CA PHE A 18 -17.34 -2.66 6.62
C PHE A 18 -17.12 -1.16 6.80
N ASP A 19 -17.17 -0.43 5.69
CA ASP A 19 -17.18 1.02 5.70
C ASP A 19 -18.63 1.51 5.82
N ARG A 20 -18.90 2.28 6.90
CA ARG A 20 -20.24 2.79 7.21
C ARG A 20 -20.67 3.94 6.31
N GLU A 21 -19.73 4.68 5.73
CA GLU A 21 -20.05 5.81 4.85
C GLU A 21 -20.49 5.31 3.47
N THR A 22 -19.79 4.30 2.95
CA THR A 22 -20.10 3.71 1.63
C THR A 22 -21.07 2.54 1.72
N GLY A 23 -21.27 1.96 2.91
CA GLY A 23 -22.14 0.80 3.13
C GLY A 23 -21.60 -0.50 2.52
N LYS A 24 -20.29 -0.58 2.27
CA LYS A 24 -19.64 -1.70 1.54
C LYS A 24 -18.57 -2.37 2.38
N LEU A 25 -18.26 -3.62 2.02
CA LEU A 25 -17.07 -4.31 2.51
C LEU A 25 -15.88 -3.87 1.66
N ASN A 26 -14.93 -3.16 2.26
CA ASN A 26 -13.72 -2.71 1.60
C ASN A 26 -12.55 -3.64 1.92
N TYR A 27 -11.78 -4.00 0.89
CA TYR A 27 -10.52 -4.72 1.09
C TYR A 27 -9.41 -3.78 1.56
N ASN A 28 -8.53 -4.31 2.40
CA ASN A 28 -7.66 -3.47 3.24
C ASN A 28 -6.62 -2.63 2.51
N ILE A 29 -6.23 -3.02 1.31
CA ILE A 29 -5.30 -2.26 0.46
C ILE A 29 -5.94 -1.84 -0.86
N GLU A 30 -7.26 -1.92 -0.98
CA GLU A 30 -7.97 -1.51 -2.18
C GLU A 30 -7.90 0.01 -2.35
N ASP A 31 -7.52 0.47 -3.54
CA ASP A 31 -7.50 1.90 -3.87
C ASP A 31 -7.72 2.08 -5.38
N PRO A 32 -8.89 2.60 -5.79
CA PRO A 32 -9.22 2.83 -7.20
C PRO A 32 -8.26 3.79 -7.92
N ARG A 33 -7.46 4.59 -7.20
CA ARG A 33 -6.56 5.59 -7.78
C ARG A 33 -5.25 5.00 -8.30
N TYR A 34 -4.89 3.78 -7.88
CA TYR A 34 -3.62 3.14 -8.21
C TYR A 34 -3.85 1.86 -8.99
N HIS A 35 -4.05 1.98 -10.31
CA HIS A 35 -4.19 0.83 -11.19
C HIS A 35 -2.90 0.01 -11.31
N ILE A 36 -3.07 -1.28 -11.59
CA ILE A 36 -1.94 -2.19 -11.79
C ILE A 36 -1.25 -1.84 -13.12
N LEU A 37 0.08 -1.69 -13.09
CA LEU A 37 0.84 -1.24 -14.26
C LEU A 37 1.05 -2.34 -15.33
N SER A 38 0.80 -3.60 -14.97
CA SER A 38 0.99 -4.75 -15.86
C SER A 38 -0.16 -4.86 -16.87
N LYS A 39 0.13 -4.65 -18.16
CA LYS A 39 -0.86 -4.87 -19.25
C LYS A 39 -1.35 -6.32 -19.27
N GLY A 40 -2.67 -6.51 -19.27
CA GLY A 40 -3.31 -7.83 -19.32
C GLY A 40 -3.31 -8.59 -17.98
N ALA A 41 -3.05 -7.86 -16.89
CA ALA A 41 -3.26 -8.29 -15.53
C ALA A 41 -4.49 -7.55 -14.96
N ASP A 42 -5.62 -7.56 -15.66
CA ASP A 42 -6.88 -7.18 -15.02
C ASP A 42 -7.28 -8.25 -14.00
N ILE A 43 -8.13 -7.88 -13.04
CA ILE A 43 -8.69 -8.84 -12.09
C ILE A 43 -9.75 -9.65 -12.82
N ASP A 44 -9.49 -10.95 -12.99
CA ASP A 44 -10.52 -11.94 -13.29
C ASP A 44 -10.76 -12.73 -12.00
N GLU A 45 -12.02 -12.99 -11.64
CA GLU A 45 -12.37 -13.76 -10.42
C GLU A 45 -11.72 -15.17 -10.37
N ASP A 46 -11.29 -15.66 -11.54
CA ASP A 46 -10.60 -16.93 -11.75
C ASP A 46 -9.06 -16.86 -11.60
N THR A 47 -8.50 -15.65 -11.50
CA THR A 47 -7.04 -15.40 -11.40
C THR A 47 -6.57 -15.09 -9.98
N GLU A 48 -7.50 -14.87 -9.07
CA GLU A 48 -7.25 -14.53 -7.67
C GLU A 48 -6.99 -15.78 -6.82
N ILE A 49 -5.88 -15.76 -6.09
CA ILE A 49 -5.42 -16.89 -5.26
C ILE A 49 -6.09 -16.86 -3.87
N ASP A 50 -6.64 -15.71 -3.46
CA ASP A 50 -7.22 -15.48 -2.14
C ASP A 50 -8.68 -15.01 -2.24
N THR A 51 -9.58 -15.60 -1.44
CA THR A 51 -10.99 -15.23 -1.35
C THR A 51 -11.21 -13.78 -0.94
N SER A 52 -10.29 -13.21 -0.16
CA SER A 52 -10.36 -11.78 0.22
C SER A 52 -10.02 -10.83 -0.94
N GLN A 53 -9.24 -11.28 -1.92
CA GLN A 53 -8.95 -10.50 -3.12
C GLN A 53 -10.13 -10.46 -4.10
N LYS A 54 -10.95 -11.53 -4.12
CA LYS A 54 -12.20 -11.59 -4.91
C LYS A 54 -13.25 -10.57 -4.48
N LEU A 55 -13.20 -10.12 -3.23
CA LEU A 55 -14.10 -9.10 -2.70
C LEU A 55 -13.71 -7.68 -3.12
N ALA A 56 -12.51 -7.48 -3.66
CA ALA A 56 -12.09 -6.17 -4.11
C ALA A 56 -12.89 -5.75 -5.34
N SER A 57 -13.44 -4.55 -5.29
CA SER A 57 -14.27 -3.95 -6.35
C SER A 57 -13.42 -3.42 -7.51
N THR A 58 -12.12 -3.22 -7.26
CA THR A 58 -11.18 -2.58 -8.19
C THR A 58 -9.85 -3.33 -8.29
N ASP A 59 -9.18 -3.13 -9.41
CA ASP A 59 -7.83 -3.66 -9.67
C ASP A 59 -6.76 -3.01 -8.80
N GLY A 60 -7.02 -1.79 -8.33
CA GLY A 60 -6.01 -0.95 -7.71
C GLY A 60 -5.62 -1.34 -6.29
N ARG A 61 -4.32 -1.19 -5.98
CA ARG A 61 -3.73 -1.54 -4.67
C ARG A 61 -2.85 -0.42 -4.12
N SER A 62 -2.99 -0.08 -2.85
CA SER A 62 -2.29 1.07 -2.24
C SER A 62 -2.11 0.89 -0.73
N PRO A 63 -1.10 1.52 -0.11
CA PRO A 63 -0.91 1.50 1.32
C PRO A 63 -1.72 2.62 2.01
N ALA A 64 -2.67 3.27 1.30
CA ALA A 64 -3.41 4.44 1.78
C ALA A 64 -4.13 4.25 3.12
N ASN A 65 -4.50 3.01 3.45
CA ASN A 65 -5.15 2.67 4.73
C ASN A 65 -4.15 2.48 5.89
N ILE A 66 -2.84 2.47 5.62
CA ILE A 66 -1.81 2.46 6.65
C ILE A 66 -1.60 3.91 7.11
N MET A 67 -2.05 4.24 8.31
CA MET A 67 -2.04 5.63 8.79
C MET A 67 -0.68 6.13 9.29
N VAL A 68 0.28 5.22 9.48
CA VAL A 68 1.61 5.50 10.04
C VAL A 68 2.71 5.16 9.04
N THR A 69 3.91 5.68 9.28
CA THR A 69 5.08 5.35 8.45
C THR A 69 5.53 3.91 8.69
N THR A 70 6.04 3.28 7.64
CA THR A 70 6.71 1.97 7.74
C THR A 70 8.21 2.17 7.91
N PHE A 71 8.91 1.12 8.35
CA PHE A 71 10.37 1.10 8.37
C PHE A 71 10.98 1.48 7.00
N SER A 72 10.35 1.05 5.91
CA SER A 72 10.79 1.42 4.56
C SER A 72 10.62 2.91 4.29
N ASP A 73 9.54 3.53 4.74
CA ASP A 73 9.32 4.97 4.60
C ASP A 73 10.38 5.76 5.39
N GLU A 74 10.66 5.35 6.63
CA GLU A 74 11.70 5.96 7.45
C GLU A 74 13.11 5.77 6.87
N LEU A 75 13.40 4.59 6.33
CA LEU A 75 14.68 4.34 5.64
C LEU A 75 14.82 5.24 4.40
N ASN A 76 13.75 5.43 3.64
CA ASN A 76 13.78 6.30 2.47
C ASN A 76 14.00 7.77 2.86
N LEU A 77 13.31 8.23 3.90
CA LEU A 77 13.48 9.56 4.46
C LEU A 77 14.93 9.76 4.95
N LYS A 78 15.47 8.79 5.69
CA LYS A 78 16.85 8.84 6.21
C LYS A 78 17.90 8.88 5.11
N GLN A 79 17.65 8.20 4.00
CA GLN A 79 18.54 8.18 2.82
C GLN A 79 18.23 9.28 1.80
N ASN A 80 17.42 10.28 2.18
CA ASN A 80 17.03 11.39 1.31
C ASN A 80 16.48 10.93 -0.05
N GLY A 81 15.60 9.93 -0.03
CA GLY A 81 14.96 9.38 -1.23
C GLY A 81 15.84 8.42 -2.06
N LYS A 82 17.06 8.11 -1.60
CA LYS A 82 18.00 7.23 -2.33
C LYS A 82 17.84 5.75 -1.98
N ALA A 83 17.04 5.42 -0.96
CA ALA A 83 16.81 4.03 -0.60
C ALA A 83 16.04 3.30 -1.71
N LYS A 84 16.46 2.07 -2.01
CA LYS A 84 15.76 1.21 -2.95
C LYS A 84 14.85 0.27 -2.16
N ILE A 85 13.54 0.44 -2.28
CA ILE A 85 12.55 -0.30 -1.49
C ILE A 85 11.68 -1.13 -2.43
N PHE A 86 11.70 -2.43 -2.20
CA PHE A 86 10.92 -3.41 -2.96
C PHE A 86 10.25 -4.38 -1.99
N GLY A 87 8.92 -4.42 -1.98
CA GLY A 87 8.13 -5.41 -1.27
C GLY A 87 7.74 -6.52 -2.23
N VAL A 88 8.12 -7.77 -1.95
CA VAL A 88 7.77 -8.92 -2.78
C VAL A 88 7.03 -9.93 -1.93
N SER A 89 5.87 -10.37 -2.39
CA SER A 89 5.08 -11.39 -1.69
C SER A 89 4.22 -12.20 -2.65
N VAL A 90 3.76 -13.37 -2.21
CA VAL A 90 2.71 -14.10 -2.94
C VAL A 90 1.38 -13.37 -2.85
N LYS A 91 1.16 -12.59 -1.77
CA LYS A 91 -0.08 -11.85 -1.53
C LYS A 91 0.18 -10.35 -1.62
N ASP A 92 -0.71 -9.64 -2.29
CA ASP A 92 -0.65 -8.19 -2.46
C ASP A 92 -0.49 -7.42 -1.13
N ARG A 93 -1.27 -7.74 -0.11
CA ARG A 93 -1.22 -7.10 1.22
C ARG A 93 0.10 -7.30 1.93
N GLY A 94 0.77 -8.43 1.66
CA GLY A 94 2.12 -8.68 2.17
C GLY A 94 3.14 -7.78 1.48
N ALA A 95 3.06 -7.65 0.16
CA ALA A 95 3.98 -6.82 -0.61
C ALA A 95 3.78 -5.32 -0.35
N VAL A 96 2.52 -4.84 -0.39
CA VAL A 96 2.14 -3.43 -0.23
C VAL A 96 2.43 -2.94 1.19
N ALA A 97 2.04 -3.70 2.22
CA ALA A 97 2.27 -3.27 3.61
C ALA A 97 3.75 -3.25 4.00
N LEU A 98 4.59 -4.10 3.39
CA LEU A 98 6.04 -4.08 3.60
C LEU A 98 6.74 -2.96 2.82
N ALA A 99 6.31 -2.67 1.59
CA ALA A 99 6.91 -1.63 0.77
C ALA A 99 6.54 -0.21 1.27
N GLY A 100 5.42 -0.04 1.96
CA GLY A 100 5.01 1.24 2.53
C GLY A 100 4.64 2.28 1.48
N HIS A 101 4.55 3.53 1.90
CA HIS A 101 4.08 4.65 1.06
C HIS A 101 5.05 5.05 -0.05
N THR A 102 6.32 4.72 0.12
CA THR A 102 7.41 5.17 -0.75
C THR A 102 8.01 4.07 -1.62
N GLY A 103 7.67 2.81 -1.35
CA GLY A 103 8.23 1.65 -2.02
C GLY A 103 7.50 1.23 -3.29
N LYS A 104 8.03 0.17 -3.90
CA LYS A 104 7.39 -0.56 -5.00
C LYS A 104 6.98 -1.94 -4.50
N ALA A 105 5.76 -2.37 -4.81
CA ALA A 105 5.24 -3.66 -4.41
C ALA A 105 5.06 -4.58 -5.62
N PHE A 106 5.44 -5.84 -5.43
CA PHE A 106 5.40 -6.92 -6.41
C PHE A 106 4.68 -8.10 -5.78
N TRP A 107 3.67 -8.62 -6.47
CA TRP A 107 3.03 -9.85 -6.03
C TRP A 107 2.70 -10.78 -7.18
N PHE A 108 2.56 -12.05 -6.84
CA PHE A 108 2.21 -13.08 -7.80
C PHE A 108 0.69 -13.17 -7.99
N SER A 109 0.27 -13.41 -9.21
CA SER A 109 -1.10 -13.75 -9.56
C SER A 109 -1.09 -14.88 -10.58
N LYS A 110 -2.12 -15.73 -10.52
CA LYS A 110 -2.22 -16.91 -11.37
C LYS A 110 -3.01 -16.53 -12.61
N LYS A 111 -2.45 -16.71 -13.81
CA LYS A 111 -3.27 -16.69 -15.02
C LYS A 111 -3.90 -18.07 -15.24
N MET A 112 -5.11 -18.09 -15.80
CA MET A 112 -5.91 -19.29 -16.12
C MET A 112 -5.12 -20.36 -16.92
N ALA A 113 -4.08 -19.97 -17.65
CA ALA A 113 -3.12 -20.85 -18.31
C ALA A 113 -1.79 -20.91 -17.56
N SER A 114 -1.77 -21.61 -16.41
CA SER A 114 -0.61 -22.17 -15.66
C SER A 114 0.64 -21.31 -15.38
N LEU A 115 0.73 -20.05 -15.82
CA LEU A 115 1.87 -19.17 -15.63
C LEU A 115 1.64 -18.20 -14.48
N LEU A 116 2.64 -18.08 -13.60
CA LEU A 116 2.72 -17.06 -12.57
C LEU A 116 3.09 -15.72 -13.21
N GLN A 117 2.23 -14.72 -13.06
CA GLN A 117 2.53 -13.35 -13.47
C GLN A 117 2.91 -12.51 -12.27
N VAL A 118 3.87 -11.61 -12.47
CA VAL A 118 4.24 -10.60 -11.47
C VAL A 118 3.45 -9.32 -11.74
N ARG A 119 2.65 -8.91 -10.77
CA ARG A 119 1.93 -7.64 -10.75
C ARG A 119 2.78 -6.60 -10.04
N ILE A 120 2.79 -5.37 -10.57
CA ILE A 120 3.64 -4.28 -10.09
C ILE A 120 2.78 -3.05 -9.86
N ILE A 121 3.01 -2.43 -8.71
CA ILE A 121 2.46 -1.10 -8.42
C ILE A 121 3.55 -0.18 -7.89
N THR A 122 3.51 1.07 -8.35
CA THR A 122 4.39 2.12 -7.85
C THR A 122 3.59 3.02 -6.93
N MET A 123 3.96 3.05 -5.66
CA MET A 123 3.28 3.85 -4.66
C MET A 123 4.03 5.17 -4.60
N ARG A 124 3.53 6.16 -5.35
CA ARG A 124 3.87 7.57 -5.15
C ARG A 124 2.59 8.25 -4.70
N ILE A 125 2.46 8.52 -3.40
CA ILE A 125 1.42 9.42 -2.90
C ILE A 125 1.63 10.76 -3.61
N GLN A 126 0.70 11.13 -4.50
CA GLN A 126 0.70 12.46 -5.08
C GLN A 126 0.57 13.45 -3.93
N ASN A 127 1.44 14.47 -3.89
CA ASN A 127 1.56 15.43 -2.79
C ASN A 127 0.23 16.12 -2.39
N GLY A 128 -0.83 16.03 -3.21
CA GLY A 128 -2.16 16.55 -2.95
C GLY A 128 -3.12 15.66 -2.15
N GLN A 129 -2.74 14.45 -1.71
CA GLN A 129 -3.65 13.50 -1.01
C GLN A 129 -3.19 13.12 0.41
N ARG A 130 -2.26 13.88 1.00
CA ARG A 130 -1.85 13.67 2.39
C ARG A 130 -3.00 14.06 3.34
N SER A 131 -3.53 13.10 4.09
CA SER A 131 -4.31 13.35 5.30
C SER A 131 -3.58 14.37 6.19
N GLY A 132 -4.32 15.27 6.84
CA GLY A 132 -3.75 16.36 7.66
C GLY A 132 -2.77 15.89 8.74
N ILE A 133 -2.89 14.63 9.18
CA ILE A 133 -1.98 13.98 10.13
C ILE A 133 -0.60 13.73 9.49
N VAL A 134 -0.56 13.22 8.26
CA VAL A 134 0.69 12.96 7.51
C VAL A 134 1.36 14.28 7.09
N LYS A 135 0.57 15.34 6.84
CA LYS A 135 1.13 16.70 6.64
C LYS A 135 1.83 17.20 7.90
N ASN A 136 1.24 17.04 9.08
CA ASN A 136 1.82 17.49 10.34
C ASN A 136 3.11 16.74 10.73
N ILE A 137 3.17 15.42 10.50
CA ILE A 137 4.38 14.63 10.77
C ILE A 137 5.50 15.02 9.81
N LEU A 138 5.20 15.17 8.52
CA LEU A 138 6.20 15.59 7.53
C LEU A 138 6.65 17.05 7.72
N GLN A 139 5.76 17.95 8.17
CA GLN A 139 6.11 19.34 8.48
C GLN A 139 7.02 19.42 9.72
N LYS A 140 6.68 18.72 10.81
CA LYS A 140 7.53 18.63 12.01
C LYS A 140 8.90 18.01 11.72
N CYS A 141 8.97 17.00 10.87
CA CYS A 141 10.26 16.41 10.47
C CYS A 141 11.07 17.33 9.53
N LEU A 142 10.42 18.16 8.71
CA LEU A 142 11.10 19.16 7.90
C LEU A 142 11.74 20.26 8.76
N GLU A 143 11.02 20.72 9.80
CA GLU A 143 11.50 21.72 10.76
C GLU A 143 12.70 21.21 11.57
N VAL A 144 12.66 19.94 12.01
CA VAL A 144 13.79 19.28 12.70
C VAL A 144 15.00 19.08 11.76
N SER A 145 14.78 18.88 10.47
CA SER A 145 15.87 18.73 9.48
C SER A 145 16.46 20.05 9.00
N LEU A 146 15.74 21.17 9.10
CA LEU A 146 16.18 22.49 8.63
C LEU A 146 16.83 23.36 9.71
N GLY A 147 16.92 22.90 10.96
CA GLY A 147 17.74 23.55 11.98
C GLY A 147 17.46 25.04 12.17
N THR A 148 16.18 25.44 12.20
CA THR A 148 15.80 26.79 12.61
C THR A 148 15.51 26.79 14.11
N CYS A 149 16.46 27.39 14.85
CA CYS A 149 16.18 28.12 16.08
C CYS A 149 15.38 29.38 15.73
#